data_AF-A0A958GGI6-F1
#
_entry.id   AF-A0A958GGI6-F1
#
_cell.length_a   1.000
_cell.length_b   1.000
_cell.length_c   1.000
_cell.angle_alpha   90.00
_cell.angle_beta   90.00
_cell.angle_gamma   90.00
#
_symmetry.space_group_name_H-M   'P 1'
#
loop_
_entity.id
_entity.type
_entity.pdbx_description
1 polymer ?
#
loop_
_entity_poly.entity_id
_entity_poly.type
_entity_poly.pdbx_seq_one_letter_code
_entity_poly.pdbx_strand_id
1 'polypeptide(L)'
;IKKIVDKAFAKMKIADPLLDLAKELEAVALSDEYFIERKLYPNVDFYSGILYKAMGIPVPSFPVMFAIGRLPGWIAQAKEYTEDPANRICRPRQIYTGPELAEYIPIEKR
;
A
#
# COMPACT_ATOMS: atom_id res chain seq x y z
N ILE A 1 -6.64 13.68 -1.11
CA ILE A 1 -7.02 12.89 -2.31
C ILE A 1 -8.53 12.99 -2.60
N LYS A 2 -9.44 12.81 -1.62
CA LYS A 2 -10.91 12.91 -1.78
C LYS A 2 -11.39 14.12 -2.59
N LYS A 3 -10.96 15.34 -2.20
CA LYS A 3 -11.27 16.59 -2.95
C LYS A 3 -10.84 16.57 -4.42
N ILE A 4 -9.78 15.84 -4.76
CA ILE A 4 -9.29 15.71 -6.15
C ILE A 4 -10.20 14.75 -6.91
N VAL A 5 -10.61 13.65 -6.29
CA VAL A 5 -11.56 12.70 -6.84
C VAL A 5 -12.90 13.39 -7.11
N ASP A 6 -13.45 14.12 -6.13
CA ASP A 6 -14.71 14.87 -6.33
C ASP A 6 -14.62 15.85 -7.52
N LYS A 7 -13.50 16.59 -7.63
CA LYS A 7 -13.25 17.51 -8.75
C LYS A 7 -13.10 16.78 -10.09
N ALA A 8 -12.43 15.62 -10.11
CA ALA A 8 -12.22 14.83 -11.31
C ALA A 8 -13.56 14.28 -11.82
N PHE A 9 -14.39 13.70 -10.95
CA PHE A 9 -15.70 13.19 -11.29
C PHE A 9 -16.65 14.29 -11.79
N ALA A 10 -16.65 15.46 -11.13
CA ALA A 10 -17.42 16.62 -11.59
C ALA A 10 -17.02 17.07 -13.01
N LYS A 11 -15.72 17.02 -13.35
CA LYS A 11 -15.22 17.36 -14.69
C LYS A 11 -15.51 16.27 -15.73
N MET A 12 -15.41 15.01 -15.33
CA MET A 12 -15.67 13.86 -16.22
C MET A 12 -17.17 13.70 -16.52
N LYS A 13 -18.05 14.37 -15.75
CA LYS A 13 -19.52 14.23 -15.83
C LYS A 13 -19.96 12.77 -15.68
N ILE A 14 -19.22 11.99 -14.89
CA ILE A 14 -19.50 10.59 -14.61
C ILE A 14 -20.19 10.53 -13.25
N ALA A 15 -21.40 9.98 -13.23
CA ALA A 15 -22.02 9.48 -12.01
C ALA A 15 -21.62 8.01 -11.87
N ASP A 16 -20.82 7.69 -10.85
CA ASP A 16 -20.41 6.32 -10.57
C ASP A 16 -21.01 5.88 -9.23
N PRO A 17 -21.93 4.89 -9.23
CA PRO A 17 -22.49 4.33 -8.01
C PRO A 17 -21.44 3.84 -7.00
N LEU A 18 -20.23 3.50 -7.47
CA LEU A 18 -19.14 3.08 -6.60
C LEU A 18 -18.53 4.22 -5.80
N LEU A 19 -18.56 5.45 -6.32
CA LEU A 19 -18.09 6.62 -5.57
C LEU A 19 -19.05 6.91 -4.41
N ASP A 20 -20.35 6.78 -4.64
CA ASP A 20 -21.37 6.97 -3.61
C ASP A 20 -21.29 5.87 -2.55
N LEU A 21 -21.18 4.61 -2.98
CA LEU A 21 -20.95 3.47 -2.08
C LEU A 21 -19.67 3.65 -1.25
N ALA A 22 -18.59 4.14 -1.84
CA ALA A 22 -17.35 4.38 -1.10
C ALA A 22 -17.47 5.49 -0.06
N LYS A 23 -18.26 6.53 -0.33
CA LYS A 23 -18.54 7.60 0.64
C LYS A 23 -19.38 7.08 1.82
N GLU A 24 -20.35 6.22 1.55
CA GLU A 24 -21.13 5.55 2.59
C GLU A 24 -20.27 4.60 3.44
N LEU A 25 -19.43 3.79 2.79
CA LEU A 25 -18.49 2.90 3.47
C LEU A 25 -17.50 3.67 4.35
N GLU A 26 -16.97 4.80 3.88
CA GLU A 26 -16.17 5.69 4.71
C GLU A 26 -16.95 6.20 5.92
N ALA A 27 -18.20 6.68 5.72
CA ALA A 27 -19.00 7.21 6.82
C ALA A 27 -19.27 6.15 7.90
N VAL A 28 -19.56 4.91 7.51
CA VAL A 28 -19.73 3.78 8.43
C VAL A 28 -18.41 3.46 9.13
N ALA A 29 -17.30 3.33 8.39
CA ALA A 29 -16.00 3.04 9.00
C ALA A 29 -15.52 4.13 9.98
N LEU A 30 -15.94 5.37 9.80
CA LEU A 30 -15.60 6.48 10.70
C LEU A 30 -16.47 6.55 11.95
N SER A 31 -17.64 5.92 11.96
CA SER A 31 -18.55 5.90 13.11
C SER A 31 -18.55 4.57 13.87
N ASP A 32 -18.03 3.51 13.27
CA ASP A 32 -17.97 2.17 13.85
C ASP A 32 -16.83 2.05 14.89
N GLU A 33 -17.18 1.56 16.08
CA GLU A 33 -16.27 1.42 17.22
C GLU A 33 -15.08 0.51 16.89
N TYR A 34 -15.28 -0.58 16.15
CA TYR A 34 -14.21 -1.50 15.75
C TYR A 34 -13.10 -0.78 14.98
N PHE A 35 -13.49 0.11 14.05
CA PHE A 35 -12.58 0.85 13.19
C PHE A 35 -11.89 1.99 13.93
N ILE A 36 -12.63 2.70 14.79
CA ILE A 36 -12.10 3.80 15.61
C ILE A 36 -11.03 3.28 16.58
N GLU A 37 -11.33 2.22 17.32
CA GLU A 37 -10.39 1.61 18.27
C GLU A 37 -9.07 1.20 17.60
N ARG A 38 -9.16 0.68 16.37
CA ARG A 38 -8.02 0.19 15.59
C ARG A 38 -7.38 1.26 14.70
N LYS A 39 -7.90 2.49 14.72
CA LYS A 39 -7.42 3.61 13.90
C LYS A 39 -7.42 3.28 12.39
N LEU A 40 -8.44 2.56 11.94
CA LEU A 40 -8.61 2.15 10.56
C LEU A 40 -9.35 3.23 9.77
N TYR A 41 -8.58 4.19 9.25
CA TYR A 41 -9.11 5.28 8.42
C TYR A 41 -8.89 4.99 6.94
N PRO A 42 -9.75 5.51 6.04
CA PRO A 42 -9.50 5.46 4.61
C PRO A 42 -8.15 6.09 4.27
N ASN A 43 -7.30 5.31 3.63
CA ASN A 43 -5.98 5.75 3.21
C ASN A 43 -6.03 6.37 1.79
N VAL A 44 -4.87 6.71 1.25
CA VAL A 44 -4.76 7.28 -0.11
C VAL A 44 -5.32 6.34 -1.18
N ASP A 45 -5.15 5.03 -0.99
CA ASP A 45 -5.49 4.00 -1.96
C ASP A 45 -6.99 3.75 -2.08
N PHE A 46 -7.72 3.96 -0.97
CA PHE A 46 -9.19 3.86 -0.93
C PHE A 46 -9.86 4.69 -2.03
N TYR A 47 -9.38 5.92 -2.21
CA TYR A 47 -9.92 6.85 -3.21
C TYR A 47 -9.20 6.79 -4.56
N SER A 48 -7.92 6.44 -4.59
CA SER A 48 -7.17 6.35 -5.85
C SER A 48 -7.67 5.18 -6.72
N GLY A 49 -8.04 4.04 -6.13
CA GLY A 49 -8.59 2.90 -6.86
C GLY A 49 -9.90 3.22 -7.58
N ILE A 50 -10.79 3.99 -6.93
CA ILE A 50 -12.06 4.44 -7.52
C ILE A 50 -11.78 5.38 -8.71
N LEU A 51 -10.82 6.30 -8.54
CA LEU A 51 -10.41 7.22 -9.60
C LEU A 51 -9.83 6.46 -10.80
N TYR A 52 -8.92 5.51 -10.57
CA TYR A 52 -8.33 4.69 -11.63
C TYR A 52 -9.39 3.87 -12.38
N LYS A 53 -10.34 3.30 -11.64
CA LYS A 53 -11.48 2.58 -12.24
C LYS A 53 -12.31 3.51 -13.13
N ALA A 54 -12.64 4.71 -12.65
CA ALA A 54 -13.39 5.69 -13.43
C ALA A 54 -12.63 6.18 -14.67
N MET A 55 -11.29 6.17 -14.63
CA MET A 55 -10.42 6.43 -15.78
C MET A 55 -10.31 5.23 -16.75
N GLY A 56 -10.95 4.09 -16.46
CA GLY A 56 -10.90 2.89 -17.28
C GLY A 56 -9.61 2.07 -17.12
N ILE A 57 -8.82 2.32 -16.08
CA ILE A 57 -7.60 1.56 -15.81
C ILE A 57 -8.00 0.18 -15.23
N PRO A 58 -7.45 -0.94 -15.75
CA PRO A 58 -7.71 -2.26 -15.18
C PRO A 58 -7.22 -2.36 -13.73
N VAL A 59 -7.99 -3.02 -12.87
CA VAL A 59 -7.65 -3.24 -11.44
C VAL A 59 -6.27 -3.88 -11.25
N PRO A 60 -5.86 -4.91 -12.05
CA PRO A 60 -4.52 -5.48 -11.93
C PRO A 60 -3.38 -4.48 -12.17
N SER A 61 -3.65 -3.35 -12.84
CA SER A 61 -2.68 -2.30 -13.15
C SER A 61 -2.58 -1.21 -12.07
N PHE A 62 -3.42 -1.21 -11.03
CA PHE A 62 -3.37 -0.18 -9.98
C PHE A 62 -2.01 -0.11 -9.27
N PRO A 63 -1.36 -1.24 -8.90
CA PRO A 63 -0.02 -1.19 -8.29
C PRO A 63 1.03 -0.60 -9.24
N VAL A 64 0.86 -0.77 -10.56
CA VAL A 64 1.77 -0.18 -11.56
C VAL A 64 1.65 1.34 -11.57
N MET A 65 0.42 1.87 -11.52
CA MET A 65 0.19 3.32 -11.43
C MET A 65 0.80 3.91 -10.15
N PHE A 66 0.67 3.18 -9.03
CA PHE A 66 1.31 3.56 -7.78
C PHE A 66 2.85 3.57 -7.90
N ALA A 67 3.44 2.52 -8.48
CA ALA A 67 4.87 2.42 -8.68
C ALA A 67 5.42 3.58 -9.52
N ILE A 68 4.73 3.95 -10.62
CA ILE A 68 5.11 5.10 -11.45
C ILE A 68 5.16 6.38 -10.61
N GLY A 69 4.14 6.64 -9.78
CA GLY A 69 4.12 7.80 -8.88
C GLY A 69 5.21 7.76 -7.79
N ARG A 70 5.68 6.56 -7.40
CA ARG A 70 6.72 6.38 -6.37
C ARG A 70 8.14 6.45 -6.89
N LEU A 71 8.38 6.16 -8.18
CA LEU A 71 9.71 6.13 -8.79
C LEU A 71 10.59 7.34 -8.44
N PRO A 72 10.13 8.62 -8.56
CA PRO A 72 10.98 9.76 -8.21
C PRO A 72 11.44 9.75 -6.75
N GLY A 73 10.59 9.31 -5.83
CA GLY A 73 10.95 9.21 -4.42
C GLY A 73 11.88 8.04 -4.11
N TRP A 74 11.73 6.91 -4.80
CA TRP A 74 12.69 5.80 -4.68
C TRP A 74 14.08 6.19 -5.20
N ILE A 75 14.14 6.91 -6.33
CA ILE A 75 15.40 7.41 -6.87
C ILE A 75 16.03 8.43 -5.91
N ALA A 76 15.24 9.35 -5.36
CA ALA A 76 15.72 10.32 -4.38
C ALA A 76 16.29 9.63 -3.12
N GLN A 77 15.57 8.66 -2.55
CA GLN A 77 16.04 7.90 -1.39
C GLN A 77 17.30 7.08 -1.70
N ALA A 78 17.37 6.44 -2.88
CA ALA A 78 18.55 5.69 -3.30
C ALA A 78 19.78 6.60 -3.46
N LYS A 79 19.58 7.79 -4.06
CA LYS A 79 20.63 8.80 -4.20
C LYS A 79 21.11 9.30 -2.84
N GLU A 80 20.19 9.67 -1.96
CA GLU A 80 20.51 10.12 -0.59
C GLU A 80 21.30 9.06 0.18
N TYR A 81 20.86 7.80 0.14
CA TYR A 81 21.59 6.69 0.75
C TYR A 81 22.99 6.51 0.15
N THR A 82 23.11 6.55 -1.18
CA THR A 82 24.40 6.28 -1.85
C THR A 82 25.43 7.39 -1.65
N GLU A 83 24.97 8.64 -1.56
CA GLU A 83 25.85 9.81 -1.43
C GLU A 83 26.16 10.19 0.02
N ASP A 84 25.45 9.65 1.01
CA ASP A 84 25.71 9.91 2.43
C ASP A 84 27.09 9.32 2.84
N PRO A 85 28.08 10.15 3.23
CA PRO A 85 29.40 9.69 3.66
C PRO A 85 29.38 8.84 4.93
N ALA A 86 28.33 8.95 5.75
CA ALA A 86 28.16 8.16 6.97
C ALA A 86 27.48 6.81 6.73
N ASN A 87 27.04 6.54 5.49
CA ASN A 87 26.26 5.36 5.18
C ASN A 87 27.02 4.04 5.41
N ARG A 88 26.27 3.01 5.81
CA ARG A 88 26.76 1.64 6.03
C ARG A 88 25.79 0.63 5.42
N ILE A 89 26.33 -0.53 5.03
CA ILE A 89 25.54 -1.64 4.50
C ILE A 89 24.45 -2.10 5.49
N CYS A 90 23.20 -2.15 5.03
CA CYS A 90 22.09 -2.70 5.81
C CYS A 90 22.26 -4.22 6.01
N ARG A 91 22.65 -4.64 7.22
CA ARG A 91 22.79 -6.06 7.61
C ARG A 91 22.02 -6.36 8.91
N PRO A 92 20.70 -6.58 8.85
CA PRO A 92 19.93 -6.96 10.02
C PRO A 92 20.38 -8.32 10.56
N ARG A 93 20.15 -8.55 11.86
CA ARG A 93 20.37 -9.85 12.53
C ARG A 93 19.02 -10.52 12.79
N GLN A 94 19.06 -11.81 13.04
CA GLN A 94 17.88 -12.59 13.45
C GLN A 94 18.07 -13.16 14.84
N ILE A 95 16.96 -13.39 15.54
CA ILE A 95 16.90 -14.22 16.75
C ILE A 95 16.55 -15.64 16.28
N TYR A 96 17.48 -16.57 16.44
CA TYR A 96 17.25 -17.96 16.08
C TYR A 96 16.49 -18.68 17.20
N THR A 97 15.31 -19.19 16.89
CA THR A 97 14.46 -20.00 17.79
C THR A 97 14.22 -21.41 17.25
N GLY A 98 15.01 -21.82 16.26
CA GLY A 98 14.95 -23.16 15.70
C GLY A 98 15.69 -24.19 16.56
N PRO A 99 15.72 -25.46 16.12
CA PRO A 99 16.44 -26.53 16.81
C PRO A 99 17.93 -26.22 16.97
N GLU A 100 18.52 -26.66 18.07
CA GLU A 100 19.98 -26.63 18.22
C GLU A 100 20.67 -27.55 17.19
N LEU A 101 22.00 -27.54 17.18
CA LEU A 101 22.79 -28.37 16.29
C LEU A 101 22.38 -29.84 16.45
N ALA A 102 21.95 -30.46 15.34
CA ALA A 102 21.57 -31.87 15.30
C ALA A 102 22.38 -32.60 14.23
N GLU A 103 22.68 -33.87 14.48
CA GLU A 103 23.29 -34.73 13.48
C GLU A 103 22.31 -35.00 12.34
N TYR A 104 22.83 -34.99 11.11
CA TYR A 104 22.03 -35.31 9.94
C TYR A 104 21.70 -36.81 9.92
N ILE A 105 20.41 -37.14 9.93
CA ILE A 105 19.93 -38.51 9.73
C ILE A 105 19.63 -38.72 8.24
N PRO A 106 20.34 -39.66 7.55
CA PRO A 106 20.03 -40.05 6.18
C PRO A 106 18.56 -40.42 6.03
N ILE A 107 17.98 -40.13 4.87
CA ILE A 107 16.53 -40.27 4.67
C ILE A 107 16.03 -41.70 4.91
N GLU A 108 16.87 -42.70 4.66
CA GLU A 108 16.60 -44.12 4.87
C GLU A 108 16.53 -44.52 6.36
N LYS A 109 16.96 -43.63 7.26
CA LYS A 109 17.06 -43.86 8.71
C LYS A 109 16.18 -42.91 9.54
N ARG A 110 15.29 -42.15 8.89
CA ARG A 110 14.35 -41.23 9.55
C ARG A 110 13.07 -41.95 9.99
#